data_AF-A0A024SBX2-F1
#
_entry.id   AF-A0A024SBX2-F1
#
_cell.length_a   1.000
_cell.length_b   1.000
_cell.length_c   1.000
_cell.angle_alpha   90.00
_cell.angle_beta   90.00
_cell.angle_gamma   90.00
#
_symmetry.space_group_name_H-M   'P 1'
#
loop_
_entity.id
_entity.type
_entity.pdbx_description
1 polymer ?
#
loop_
_entity_poly.entity_id
_entity_poly.type
_entity_poly.pdbx_seq_one_letter_code
_entity_poly.pdbx_strand_id
1 'polypeptide(L)'
;TPPILPPKPSSQEPSRIGTPTSGAPPPPPSSLSEAGQQYRASVLSSAAAGAGAAAAATPPLPPPPPPVSSTTRAAEIPDPGDQWLPQVVQDKSKQDIADILSSPSLLNALTNSPQAIHPSLRASHAALSSALSSNIDLATRLLESEARLARQRSATQAQLLSMHALERQWRQKQTDMDTALARFSPAALYQLLAQSVQEQAAVCHALEESFLEDNNAAVDHGRGDKTTATATATGEREAADWIRRYREAKVQFYLRQERKERWDEGRVGGWR
;
A
#
# COMPACT_ATOMS: atom_id res chain seq x y z
N THR A 1 10.74 25.16 37.78
CA THR A 1 11.42 24.31 36.78
C THR A 1 10.75 24.53 35.44
N PRO A 2 11.37 25.30 34.51
CA PRO A 2 10.78 25.56 33.20
C PRO A 2 10.97 24.36 32.25
N PRO A 3 10.05 24.14 31.30
CA PRO A 3 10.14 23.03 30.33
C PRO A 3 11.11 23.35 29.18
N ILE A 4 11.72 22.28 28.68
CA ILE A 4 12.78 22.25 27.66
C ILE A 4 12.22 22.58 26.26
N LEU A 5 12.88 23.50 25.55
CA LEU A 5 12.61 23.85 24.16
C LEU A 5 13.20 22.81 23.19
N PRO A 6 12.57 22.55 22.02
CA PRO A 6 13.09 21.65 20.99
C PRO A 6 14.31 22.26 20.25
N PRO A 7 15.25 21.43 19.76
CA PRO A 7 16.48 21.90 19.11
C PRO A 7 16.21 22.52 17.72
N LYS A 8 17.00 23.55 17.38
CA LYS A 8 16.98 24.25 16.07
C LYS A 8 17.51 23.34 14.95
N PRO A 9 16.93 23.39 13.74
CA PRO A 9 17.52 22.76 12.56
C PRO A 9 18.78 23.50 12.11
N SER A 10 19.89 22.76 12.06
CA SER A 10 21.19 23.21 11.58
C SER A 10 21.15 23.43 10.06
N SER A 11 21.60 24.62 9.67
CA SER A 11 22.03 25.04 8.35
C SER A 11 23.01 24.03 7.73
N GLN A 12 22.68 23.47 6.55
CA GLN A 12 23.62 23.19 5.44
C GLN A 12 22.81 23.06 4.14
N GLU A 13 22.75 24.16 3.39
CA GLU A 13 22.59 24.14 1.93
C GLU A 13 23.97 23.79 1.33
N PRO A 14 24.03 23.14 0.16
CA PRO A 14 24.25 23.97 -1.01
C PRO A 14 23.48 23.53 -2.25
N SER A 15 22.83 24.53 -2.84
CA SER A 15 22.68 24.81 -4.27
C SER A 15 23.30 23.78 -5.23
N ARG A 16 22.46 23.20 -6.09
CA ARG A 16 22.88 22.75 -7.42
C ARG A 16 21.89 23.25 -8.48
N ILE A 17 22.17 24.46 -8.97
CA ILE A 17 21.91 24.79 -10.38
C ILE A 17 22.89 23.94 -11.20
N GLY A 18 22.40 23.19 -12.18
CA GLY A 18 23.20 22.35 -13.06
C GLY A 18 22.32 21.67 -14.10
N THR A 19 22.51 22.07 -15.34
CA THR A 19 21.81 21.69 -16.58
C THR A 19 21.87 20.19 -16.94
N PRO A 20 20.99 19.69 -17.83
CA PRO A 20 20.79 18.26 -18.07
C PRO A 20 21.90 17.67 -18.95
N THR A 21 22.47 16.54 -18.56
CA THR A 21 23.28 15.69 -19.45
C THR A 21 22.79 14.24 -19.39
N SER A 22 22.68 13.66 -20.57
CA SER A 22 22.16 12.33 -20.86
C SER A 22 23.18 11.24 -20.53
N GLY A 23 22.74 10.15 -19.89
CA GLY A 23 23.46 8.86 -19.89
C GLY A 23 24.38 8.58 -18.69
N ALA A 24 23.83 8.07 -17.58
CA ALA A 24 24.56 7.24 -16.62
C ALA A 24 23.59 6.32 -15.83
N PRO A 25 23.97 5.05 -15.53
CA PRO A 25 23.11 4.10 -14.80
C PRO A 25 23.02 4.44 -13.30
N PRO A 26 21.91 4.08 -12.61
CA PRO A 26 21.67 4.47 -11.22
C PRO A 26 22.61 3.75 -10.24
N PRO A 27 23.03 4.42 -9.13
CA PRO A 27 23.83 3.80 -8.07
C PRO A 27 22.99 2.83 -7.21
N PRO A 28 23.63 1.86 -6.53
CA PRO A 28 22.94 0.91 -5.65
C PRO A 28 22.39 1.62 -4.39
N PRO A 29 21.26 1.16 -3.83
CA PRO A 29 20.67 1.79 -2.65
C PRO A 29 21.53 1.54 -1.41
N SER A 30 22.03 2.63 -0.82
CA SER A 30 22.67 2.64 0.49
C SER A 30 21.70 2.19 1.59
N SER A 31 22.27 1.49 2.57
CA SER A 31 21.68 0.88 3.76
C SER A 31 20.53 1.65 4.40
N LEU A 32 19.43 0.92 4.66
CA LEU A 32 18.29 1.38 5.44
C LEU A 32 18.71 1.91 6.81
N SER A 33 18.16 3.07 7.16
CA SER A 33 18.22 3.71 8.47
C SER A 33 17.64 2.81 9.58
N GLU A 34 18.28 2.86 10.75
CA GLU A 34 18.01 2.10 11.98
C GLU A 34 16.54 2.10 12.43
N ALA A 35 15.81 3.18 12.11
CA ALA A 35 14.38 3.31 12.43
C ALA A 35 13.49 2.29 11.69
N GLY A 36 13.89 1.83 10.49
CA GLY A 36 13.14 0.84 9.73
C GLY A 36 13.24 -0.60 10.27
N GLN A 37 14.32 -0.91 11.00
CA GLN A 37 14.52 -2.25 11.57
C GLN A 37 13.69 -2.46 12.85
N GLN A 38 13.49 -1.41 13.64
CA GLN A 38 12.71 -1.48 14.89
C GLN A 38 11.22 -1.73 14.62
N TYR A 39 10.67 -1.16 13.54
CA TYR A 39 9.28 -1.42 13.17
C TYR A 39 9.08 -2.90 12.77
N ARG A 40 10.01 -3.47 11.98
CA ARG A 40 9.95 -4.89 11.55
C ARG A 40 10.05 -5.87 12.73
N ALA A 41 10.87 -5.56 13.74
CA ALA A 41 10.99 -6.40 14.94
C ALA A 41 9.71 -6.40 15.80
N SER A 42 9.00 -5.26 15.88
CA SER A 42 7.78 -5.13 16.69
C SER A 42 6.59 -5.89 16.09
N VAL A 43 6.46 -5.91 14.75
CA VAL A 43 5.39 -6.70 14.08
C VAL A 43 5.64 -8.21 14.14
N LEU A 44 6.90 -8.67 14.17
CA LEU A 44 7.21 -10.09 14.38
C LEU A 44 7.01 -10.52 15.85
N SER A 45 7.23 -9.62 16.82
CA SER A 45 7.06 -9.94 18.25
C SER A 45 5.58 -9.91 18.69
N SER A 46 4.77 -8.99 18.16
CA SER A 46 3.33 -8.93 18.45
C SER A 46 2.54 -10.10 17.84
N ALA A 47 3.06 -10.77 16.81
CA ALA A 47 2.45 -11.98 16.26
C ALA A 47 2.67 -13.23 17.15
N ALA A 48 3.63 -13.20 18.07
CA ALA A 48 3.93 -14.30 18.97
C ALA A 48 3.11 -14.28 20.28
N ALA A 49 2.53 -13.14 20.67
CA ALA A 49 1.84 -12.99 21.96
C ALA A 49 0.30 -13.17 21.92
N GLY A 50 -0.29 -13.41 20.73
CA GLY A 50 -1.74 -13.58 20.56
C GLY A 50 -2.22 -15.01 20.29
N ALA A 51 -1.34 -16.01 20.31
CA ALA A 51 -1.64 -17.38 19.86
C ALA A 51 -1.91 -18.37 21.02
N GLY A 52 -2.68 -17.95 22.03
CA GLY A 52 -2.97 -18.75 23.24
C GLY A 52 -4.20 -19.66 23.19
N ALA A 53 -4.95 -19.77 22.08
CA ALA A 53 -6.25 -20.46 22.09
C ALA A 53 -6.63 -21.23 20.80
N ALA A 54 -5.66 -21.77 20.06
CA ALA A 54 -5.94 -22.66 18.93
C ALA A 54 -4.82 -23.68 18.72
N ALA A 55 -4.52 -24.47 19.76
CA ALA A 55 -3.58 -25.59 19.69
C ALA A 55 -4.32 -26.89 19.33
N ALA A 56 -4.76 -27.02 18.08
CA ALA A 56 -5.06 -28.30 17.44
C ALA A 56 -5.16 -28.10 15.93
N ALA A 57 -4.47 -28.95 15.16
CA ALA A 57 -4.47 -29.03 13.70
C ALA A 57 -3.50 -28.11 12.92
N THR A 58 -2.21 -28.15 13.27
CA THR A 58 -1.12 -28.03 12.27
C THR A 58 -0.68 -29.44 11.88
N PRO A 59 -0.72 -29.85 10.59
CA PRO A 59 -0.02 -31.06 10.17
C PRO A 59 1.49 -30.83 10.32
N PRO A 60 2.26 -31.83 10.79
CA PRO A 60 3.69 -31.68 11.03
C PRO A 60 4.43 -31.47 9.71
N LEU A 61 5.36 -30.52 9.72
CA LEU A 61 6.34 -30.30 8.67
C LEU A 61 7.09 -31.62 8.42
N PRO A 62 7.18 -32.13 7.17
CA PRO A 62 7.96 -33.32 6.89
C PRO A 62 9.44 -33.03 7.23
N PRO A 63 10.15 -34.00 7.83
CA PRO A 63 11.56 -33.84 8.17
C PRO A 63 12.40 -33.54 6.91
N PRO A 64 13.51 -32.81 7.06
CA PRO A 64 14.43 -32.56 5.95
C PRO A 64 14.84 -33.92 5.36
N PRO A 65 14.84 -34.07 4.01
CA PRO A 65 15.32 -35.29 3.41
C PRO A 65 16.77 -35.52 3.84
N PRO A 66 17.16 -36.77 4.14
CA PRO A 66 18.57 -37.08 4.42
C PRO A 66 19.44 -36.61 3.24
N PRO A 67 20.71 -36.26 3.48
CA PRO A 67 21.63 -35.96 2.39
C PRO A 67 21.59 -37.14 1.43
N VAL A 68 21.16 -36.87 0.19
CA VAL A 68 21.17 -37.86 -0.88
C VAL A 68 22.61 -38.18 -1.21
N SER A 69 23.18 -39.13 -0.48
CA SER A 69 24.28 -39.96 -0.97
C SER A 69 23.72 -40.85 -2.07
N SER A 70 23.35 -40.25 -3.20
CA SER A 70 22.99 -40.96 -4.42
C SER A 70 24.03 -40.67 -5.49
N THR A 71 25.30 -40.86 -5.15
CA THR A 71 26.19 -41.58 -6.06
C THR A 71 25.90 -43.07 -5.83
N THR A 72 24.71 -43.53 -6.25
CA THR A 72 24.58 -44.92 -6.72
C THR A 72 25.40 -44.94 -8.01
N ARG A 73 26.72 -45.01 -7.84
CA ARG A 73 27.65 -45.48 -8.85
C ARG A 73 26.96 -46.69 -9.46
N ALA A 74 26.74 -46.64 -10.78
CA ALA A 74 26.24 -47.77 -11.56
C ALA A 74 26.76 -49.04 -10.89
N ALA A 75 25.85 -49.85 -10.34
CA ALA A 75 26.21 -51.10 -9.69
C ALA A 75 27.30 -51.72 -10.55
N GLU A 76 28.48 -52.02 -9.99
CA GLU A 76 29.58 -52.61 -10.76
C GLU A 76 29.01 -53.83 -11.47
N ILE A 77 28.67 -53.64 -12.74
CA ILE A 77 28.03 -54.63 -13.59
C ILE A 77 29.15 -55.61 -13.88
N PRO A 78 29.16 -56.81 -13.27
CA PRO A 78 30.28 -57.72 -13.46
C PRO A 78 30.33 -58.06 -14.94
N ASP A 79 31.51 -57.87 -15.54
CA ASP A 79 31.76 -58.25 -16.91
C ASP A 79 31.59 -59.78 -16.99
N PRO A 80 30.75 -60.32 -17.90
CA PRO A 80 30.48 -61.76 -18.02
C PRO A 80 31.71 -62.69 -18.09
N GLY A 81 32.90 -62.14 -18.37
CA GLY A 81 34.09 -62.91 -18.68
C GLY A 81 33.97 -63.64 -20.03
N ASP A 82 35.11 -64.13 -20.54
CA ASP A 82 35.22 -64.67 -21.90
C ASP A 82 34.43 -65.98 -22.16
N GLN A 83 33.76 -66.52 -21.15
CA GLN A 83 33.07 -67.82 -21.20
C GLN A 83 31.55 -67.71 -21.42
N TRP A 84 30.99 -66.51 -21.43
CA TRP A 84 29.54 -66.36 -21.57
C TRP A 84 29.10 -66.42 -23.04
N LEU A 85 28.32 -67.45 -23.38
CA LEU A 85 27.56 -67.51 -24.63
C LEU A 85 26.06 -67.69 -24.34
N PRO A 86 25.17 -67.01 -25.08
CA PRO A 86 23.74 -67.24 -25.00
C PRO A 86 23.41 -68.71 -25.32
N GLN A 87 22.49 -69.33 -24.56
CA GLN A 87 22.09 -70.73 -24.78
C GLN A 87 21.61 -70.99 -26.22
N VAL A 88 21.00 -69.99 -26.85
CA VAL A 88 20.53 -70.04 -28.24
C VAL A 88 21.68 -70.22 -29.25
N VAL A 89 22.92 -69.86 -28.87
CA VAL A 89 24.12 -69.99 -29.72
C VAL A 89 24.89 -71.28 -29.39
N GLN A 90 24.73 -71.85 -28.19
CA GLN A 90 25.41 -73.08 -27.77
C GLN A 90 24.95 -74.31 -28.58
N ASP A 91 23.68 -74.36 -28.99
CA ASP A 91 23.08 -75.51 -29.68
C ASP A 91 23.18 -75.45 -31.22
N LYS A 92 23.91 -74.47 -31.79
CA LYS A 92 23.95 -74.21 -33.24
C LYS A 92 25.10 -74.91 -33.96
N SER A 93 24.92 -75.20 -35.25
CA SER A 93 25.96 -75.77 -36.10
C SER A 93 27.08 -74.75 -36.38
N LYS A 94 28.28 -75.24 -36.73
CA LYS A 94 29.43 -74.37 -37.06
C LYS A 94 29.14 -73.42 -38.25
N GLN A 95 28.30 -73.86 -39.19
CA GLN A 95 27.88 -73.06 -40.34
C GLN A 95 26.94 -71.92 -39.91
N ASP A 96 25.96 -72.21 -39.04
CA ASP A 96 25.04 -71.19 -38.52
C ASP A 96 25.76 -70.16 -37.65
N ILE A 97 26.76 -70.58 -36.87
CA ILE A 97 27.56 -69.65 -36.05
C ILE A 97 28.39 -68.72 -36.95
N ALA A 98 28.95 -69.21 -38.05
CA ALA A 98 29.69 -68.38 -39.00
C ALA A 98 28.79 -67.34 -39.68
N ASP A 99 27.57 -67.74 -40.07
CA ASP A 99 26.58 -66.81 -40.65
C ASP A 99 26.11 -65.75 -39.64
N ILE A 100 25.88 -66.14 -38.38
CA ILE A 100 25.55 -65.19 -37.30
C ILE A 100 26.72 -64.23 -37.03
N LEU A 101 27.96 -64.71 -36.98
CA LEU A 101 29.15 -63.88 -36.79
C LEU A 101 29.43 -62.95 -37.98
N SER A 102 29.04 -63.35 -39.20
CA SER A 102 29.18 -62.53 -40.40
C SER A 102 28.22 -61.33 -40.44
N SER A 103 27.16 -61.34 -39.62
CA SER A 103 26.07 -60.37 -39.66
C SER A 103 26.00 -59.54 -38.36
N PRO A 104 26.54 -58.30 -38.35
CA PRO A 104 26.61 -57.47 -37.15
C PRO A 104 25.23 -57.05 -36.63
N SER A 105 24.23 -56.94 -37.51
CA SER A 105 22.84 -56.67 -37.14
C SER A 105 22.19 -57.82 -36.36
N LEU A 106 22.48 -59.07 -36.72
CA LEU A 106 22.00 -60.26 -36.01
C LEU A 106 22.70 -60.41 -34.65
N LEU A 107 24.00 -60.09 -34.57
CA LEU A 107 24.71 -60.02 -33.29
C LEU A 107 24.09 -58.98 -32.37
N ASN A 108 23.79 -57.78 -32.88
CA ASN A 108 23.15 -56.72 -32.10
C ASN A 108 21.71 -57.09 -31.67
N ALA A 109 20.97 -57.83 -32.51
CA ALA A 109 19.67 -58.36 -32.13
C ALA A 109 19.79 -59.45 -31.04
N LEU A 110 20.79 -60.31 -31.11
CA LEU A 110 21.04 -61.36 -30.11
C LEU A 110 21.47 -60.79 -28.75
N THR A 111 22.32 -59.76 -28.72
CA THR A 111 22.78 -59.14 -27.47
C THR A 111 21.65 -58.42 -26.74
N ASN A 112 20.69 -57.85 -27.46
CA ASN A 112 19.56 -57.12 -26.88
C ASN A 112 18.26 -57.95 -26.79
N SER A 113 18.23 -59.16 -27.33
CA SER A 113 17.05 -60.03 -27.29
C SER A 113 16.77 -60.49 -25.85
N PRO A 114 15.52 -60.41 -25.35
CA PRO A 114 15.20 -60.74 -23.97
C PRO A 114 15.52 -62.20 -23.59
N GLN A 115 15.63 -63.10 -24.56
CA GLN A 115 15.98 -64.52 -24.34
C GLN A 115 17.48 -64.79 -24.36
N ALA A 116 18.28 -63.94 -25.02
CA ALA A 116 19.72 -64.13 -25.21
C ALA A 116 20.57 -63.05 -24.51
N ILE A 117 19.94 -62.02 -23.94
CA ILE A 117 20.58 -60.90 -23.24
C ILE A 117 21.31 -61.36 -21.97
N HIS A 118 22.50 -60.80 -21.76
CA HIS A 118 23.27 -61.02 -20.55
C HIS A 118 22.57 -60.39 -19.33
N PRO A 119 22.51 -61.05 -18.15
CA PRO A 119 21.88 -60.49 -16.95
C PRO A 119 22.39 -59.11 -16.54
N SER A 120 23.66 -58.82 -16.81
CA SER A 120 24.29 -57.55 -16.47
C SER A 120 23.83 -56.39 -17.40
N LEU A 121 23.65 -56.67 -18.69
CA LEU A 121 23.06 -55.73 -19.66
C LEU A 121 21.56 -55.57 -19.43
N ARG A 122 20.86 -56.63 -19.00
CA ARG A 122 19.46 -56.53 -18.56
C ARG A 122 19.34 -55.64 -17.31
N ALA A 123 20.26 -55.78 -16.35
CA ALA A 123 20.29 -54.95 -15.15
C ALA A 123 20.59 -53.48 -15.46
N SER A 124 21.49 -53.18 -16.41
CA SER A 124 21.73 -51.80 -16.85
C SER A 124 20.49 -51.17 -17.49
N HIS A 125 19.81 -51.88 -18.40
CA HIS A 125 18.57 -51.40 -19.02
C HIS A 125 17.46 -51.17 -17.99
N ALA A 126 17.32 -52.06 -17.00
CA ALA A 126 16.37 -51.87 -15.90
C ALA A 126 16.72 -50.64 -15.04
N ALA A 127 18.00 -50.46 -14.70
CA ALA A 127 18.46 -49.28 -13.95
C ALA A 127 18.25 -47.98 -14.73
N LEU A 128 18.57 -47.96 -16.04
CA LEU A 128 18.39 -46.79 -16.90
C LEU A 128 16.91 -46.45 -17.09
N SER A 129 16.04 -47.44 -17.32
CA SER A 129 14.59 -47.20 -17.44
C SER A 129 13.99 -46.68 -16.14
N SER A 130 14.40 -47.21 -14.98
CA SER A 130 13.99 -46.70 -13.67
C SER A 130 14.51 -45.29 -13.40
N ALA A 131 15.74 -44.98 -13.80
CA ALA A 131 16.30 -43.63 -13.65
C ALA A 131 15.56 -42.63 -14.56
N LEU A 132 15.22 -43.05 -15.79
CA LEU A 132 14.46 -42.24 -16.74
C LEU A 132 13.04 -41.98 -16.23
N SER A 133 12.34 -43.00 -15.73
CA SER A 133 11.00 -42.81 -15.15
C SER A 133 11.03 -41.88 -13.94
N SER A 134 12.01 -42.04 -13.05
CA SER A 134 12.23 -41.14 -11.91
C SER A 134 12.51 -39.70 -12.36
N ASN A 135 13.29 -39.51 -13.42
CA ASN A 135 13.56 -38.18 -13.97
C ASN A 135 12.29 -37.52 -14.54
N ILE A 136 11.45 -38.28 -15.24
CA ILE A 136 10.14 -37.81 -15.73
C ILE A 136 9.23 -37.42 -14.56
N ASP A 137 9.15 -38.25 -13.52
CA ASP A 137 8.35 -37.96 -12.32
C ASP A 137 8.84 -36.70 -11.60
N LEU A 138 10.16 -36.49 -11.52
CA LEU A 138 10.73 -35.27 -10.96
C LEU A 138 10.42 -34.05 -11.83
N ALA A 139 10.55 -34.15 -13.16
CA ALA A 139 10.24 -33.07 -14.08
C ALA A 139 8.76 -32.66 -13.98
N THR A 140 7.84 -33.62 -13.91
CA THR A 140 6.40 -33.34 -13.76
C THR A 140 6.08 -32.66 -12.44
N ARG A 141 6.70 -33.09 -11.33
CA ARG A 141 6.56 -32.43 -10.01
C ARG A 141 7.11 -31.00 -10.03
N LEU A 142 8.25 -30.78 -10.69
CA LEU A 142 8.82 -29.44 -10.85
C LEU A 142 7.86 -28.52 -11.61
N LEU A 143 7.28 -28.98 -12.73
CA LEU A 143 6.30 -28.23 -13.50
C LEU A 143 5.04 -27.89 -12.68
N GLU A 144 4.52 -28.83 -11.89
CA GLU A 144 3.37 -28.57 -11.01
C GLU A 144 3.71 -27.51 -9.94
N SER A 145 4.91 -27.61 -9.36
CA SER A 145 5.39 -26.65 -8.36
C SER A 145 5.58 -25.25 -8.95
N GLU A 146 6.10 -25.15 -10.18
CA GLU A 146 6.24 -23.90 -10.91
C GLU A 146 4.88 -23.27 -11.20
N ALA A 147 3.92 -24.06 -11.70
CA ALA A 147 2.56 -23.58 -11.95
C ALA A 147 1.86 -23.10 -10.66
N ARG A 148 2.11 -23.77 -9.52
CA ARG A 148 1.62 -23.32 -8.21
C ARG A 148 2.27 -22.00 -7.77
N LEU A 149 3.58 -21.86 -7.93
CA LEU A 149 4.29 -20.61 -7.61
C LEU A 149 3.85 -19.45 -8.51
N ALA A 150 3.66 -19.69 -9.81
CA ALA A 150 3.17 -18.68 -10.74
C ALA A 150 1.76 -18.17 -10.36
N ARG A 151 0.84 -19.08 -10.01
CA ARG A 151 -0.50 -18.72 -9.51
C ARG A 151 -0.46 -17.95 -8.19
N GLN A 152 0.43 -18.34 -7.27
CA GLN A 152 0.59 -17.62 -6.02
C GLN A 152 1.13 -16.20 -6.26
N ARG A 153 2.12 -16.04 -7.15
CA ARG A 153 2.66 -14.72 -7.53
C ARG A 153 1.59 -13.83 -8.18
N SER A 154 0.78 -14.36 -9.09
CA SER A 154 -0.28 -13.56 -9.71
C SER A 154 -1.37 -13.17 -8.72
N ALA A 155 -1.75 -14.09 -7.81
CA ALA A 155 -2.72 -13.81 -6.75
C ALA A 155 -2.23 -12.74 -5.78
N THR A 156 -0.98 -12.80 -5.32
CA THR A 156 -0.41 -11.79 -4.41
C THR A 156 -0.24 -10.45 -5.10
N GLN A 157 0.15 -10.43 -6.38
CA GLN A 157 0.20 -9.20 -7.17
C GLN A 157 -1.19 -8.54 -7.30
N ALA A 158 -2.23 -9.33 -7.57
CA ALA A 158 -3.61 -8.82 -7.62
C ALA A 158 -4.06 -8.27 -6.26
N GLN A 159 -3.75 -8.97 -5.16
CA GLN A 159 -4.04 -8.51 -3.81
C GLN A 159 -3.31 -7.20 -3.48
N LEU A 160 -2.03 -7.08 -3.81
CA LEU A 160 -1.25 -5.85 -3.60
C LEU A 160 -1.82 -4.67 -4.37
N LEU A 161 -2.23 -4.87 -5.64
CA LEU A 161 -2.88 -3.83 -6.42
C LEU A 161 -4.23 -3.42 -5.81
N SER A 162 -5.03 -4.38 -5.32
CA SER A 162 -6.30 -4.10 -4.64
C SER A 162 -6.10 -3.33 -3.33
N MET A 163 -5.04 -3.66 -2.59
CA MET A 163 -4.67 -2.99 -1.35
C MET A 163 -4.30 -1.53 -1.61
N HIS A 164 -3.44 -1.27 -2.60
CA HIS A 164 -3.12 0.10 -3.00
C HIS A 164 -4.32 0.89 -3.53
N ALA A 165 -5.27 0.23 -4.19
CA ALA A 165 -6.52 0.89 -4.58
C ALA A 165 -7.32 1.32 -3.34
N LEU A 166 -7.45 0.45 -2.35
CA LEU A 166 -8.13 0.73 -1.09
C LEU A 166 -7.43 1.84 -0.29
N GLU A 167 -6.09 1.84 -0.24
CA GLU A 167 -5.32 2.91 0.40
C GLU A 167 -5.59 4.28 -0.22
N ARG A 168 -5.66 4.37 -1.55
CA ARG A 168 -5.98 5.63 -2.23
C ARG A 168 -7.40 6.06 -1.92
N GLN A 169 -8.35 5.14 -1.92
CA GLN A 169 -9.74 5.42 -1.54
C GLN A 169 -9.86 5.89 -0.09
N TRP A 170 -9.14 5.27 0.84
CA TRP A 170 -9.12 5.67 2.24
C TRP A 170 -8.50 7.04 2.43
N ARG A 171 -7.36 7.34 1.79
CA ARG A 171 -6.75 8.67 1.83
C ARG A 171 -7.70 9.73 1.28
N GLN A 172 -8.40 9.45 0.18
CA GLN A 172 -9.42 10.35 -0.36
C GLN A 172 -10.56 10.58 0.65
N LYS A 173 -11.06 9.51 1.29
CA LYS A 173 -12.11 9.65 2.31
C LYS A 173 -11.65 10.43 3.53
N GLN A 174 -10.40 10.27 3.95
CA GLN A 174 -9.84 11.06 5.03
C GLN A 174 -9.76 12.55 4.64
N THR A 175 -9.27 12.87 3.44
CA THR A 175 -9.21 14.28 2.98
C THR A 175 -10.60 14.89 2.82
N ASP A 176 -11.59 14.11 2.34
CA ASP A 176 -12.98 14.55 2.23
C ASP A 176 -13.55 14.87 3.62
N MET A 177 -13.31 13.99 4.60
CA MET A 177 -13.71 14.18 5.99
C MET A 177 -13.04 15.41 6.60
N ASP A 178 -11.72 15.55 6.45
CA ASP A 178 -10.96 16.68 6.98
C ASP A 178 -11.44 18.00 6.37
N THR A 179 -11.77 18.00 5.07
CA THR A 179 -12.34 19.17 4.38
C THR A 179 -13.74 19.52 4.91
N ALA A 180 -14.59 18.51 5.12
CA ALA A 180 -15.92 18.72 5.68
C ALA A 180 -15.87 19.23 7.13
N LEU A 181 -14.91 18.73 7.93
CA LEU A 181 -14.70 19.14 9.32
C LEU A 181 -13.95 20.46 9.46
N ALA A 182 -13.16 20.88 8.45
CA ALA A 182 -12.35 22.10 8.51
C ALA A 182 -13.17 23.35 8.90
N ARG A 183 -14.41 23.48 8.40
CA ARG A 183 -15.31 24.60 8.73
C ARG A 183 -15.76 24.60 10.20
N PHE A 184 -15.85 23.42 10.81
CA PHE A 184 -16.24 23.24 12.21
C PHE A 184 -15.01 23.16 13.13
N SER A 185 -13.81 23.34 12.58
CA SER A 185 -12.61 23.44 13.41
C SER A 185 -12.70 24.67 14.33
N PRO A 186 -12.16 24.58 15.56
CA PRO A 186 -12.17 25.71 16.50
C PRO A 186 -11.58 27.00 15.90
N ALA A 187 -10.55 26.87 15.07
CA ALA A 187 -9.92 28.01 14.38
C ALA A 187 -10.86 28.64 13.34
N ALA A 188 -11.55 27.84 12.51
CA ALA A 188 -12.50 28.35 11.53
C ALA A 188 -13.72 29.01 12.20
N LEU A 189 -14.24 28.41 13.27
CA LEU A 189 -15.33 29.00 14.05
C LEU A 189 -14.92 30.33 14.70
N TYR A 190 -13.70 30.41 15.21
CA TYR A 190 -13.15 31.66 15.74
C TYR A 190 -13.00 32.73 14.66
N GLN A 191 -12.48 32.37 13.48
CA GLN A 191 -12.36 33.29 12.35
C GLN A 191 -13.74 33.81 11.90
N LEU A 192 -14.74 32.94 11.79
CA LEU A 192 -16.12 33.33 11.47
C LEU A 192 -16.70 34.27 12.54
N LEU A 193 -16.43 33.99 13.82
CA LEU A 193 -16.88 34.85 14.91
C LEU A 193 -16.21 36.23 14.85
N ALA A 194 -14.89 36.28 14.65
CA ALA A 194 -14.16 37.53 14.48
C ALA A 194 -14.65 38.33 13.26
N GLN A 195 -14.88 37.67 12.13
CA GLN A 195 -15.46 38.28 10.94
C GLN A 195 -16.87 38.83 11.22
N SER A 196 -17.73 38.06 11.90
CA SER A 196 -19.10 38.51 12.22
C SER A 196 -19.15 39.72 13.16
N VAL A 197 -18.11 39.94 13.98
CA VAL A 197 -17.96 41.14 14.81
C VAL A 197 -17.57 42.33 13.93
N GLN A 198 -16.62 42.15 13.01
CA GLN A 198 -16.19 43.18 12.07
C GLN A 198 -17.34 43.61 11.13
N GLU A 199 -18.08 42.65 10.57
CA GLU A 199 -19.26 42.92 9.74
C GLU A 199 -20.33 43.68 10.52
N GLN A 200 -20.57 43.33 11.79
CA GLN A 200 -21.55 44.06 12.61
C GLN A 200 -21.09 45.48 12.94
N ALA A 201 -19.79 45.70 13.13
CA ALA A 201 -19.23 47.04 13.29
C ALA A 201 -19.42 47.87 12.02
N ALA A 202 -19.16 47.29 10.85
CA ALA A 202 -19.38 47.92 9.56
C ALA A 202 -20.87 48.25 9.33
N VAL A 203 -21.81 47.38 9.72
CA VAL A 203 -23.25 47.67 9.68
C VAL A 203 -23.62 48.85 10.58
N CYS A 204 -23.05 48.94 11.79
CA CYS A 204 -23.29 50.08 12.66
C CYS A 204 -22.78 51.38 12.03
N HIS A 205 -21.57 51.35 11.44
CA HIS A 205 -20.99 52.50 10.74
C HIS A 205 -21.84 52.91 9.53
N ALA A 206 -22.28 51.96 8.71
CA ALA A 206 -23.13 52.24 7.56
C ALA A 206 -24.50 52.82 7.98
N LEU A 207 -25.07 52.39 9.10
CA LEU A 207 -26.29 53.00 9.65
C LEU A 207 -26.06 54.42 10.17
N GLU A 208 -24.87 54.70 10.75
CA GLU A 208 -24.49 56.05 11.15
C GLU A 208 -24.32 56.97 9.93
N GLU A 209 -23.65 56.48 8.88
CA GLU A 209 -23.48 57.20 7.61
C GLU A 209 -24.82 57.46 6.92
N SER A 210 -25.70 56.45 6.83
CA SER A 210 -27.01 56.62 6.17
C SER A 210 -27.89 57.65 6.88
N PHE A 211 -27.83 57.71 8.21
CA PHE A 211 -28.57 58.72 8.98
C PHE A 211 -28.05 60.14 8.73
N LEU A 212 -26.73 60.30 8.62
CA LEU A 212 -26.11 61.58 8.31
C LEU A 212 -26.42 62.02 6.86
N GLU A 213 -26.42 61.09 5.92
CA GLU A 213 -26.77 61.34 4.51
C GLU A 213 -28.24 61.75 4.35
N ASP A 214 -29.19 61.03 4.96
CA ASP A 214 -30.63 61.37 4.91
C ASP A 214 -30.91 62.75 5.55
N ASN A 215 -30.22 63.10 6.63
CA ASN A 215 -30.35 64.40 7.28
C ASN A 215 -29.71 65.53 6.44
N ASN A 216 -28.59 65.28 5.76
CA ASN A 216 -27.97 66.27 4.86
C ASN A 216 -28.79 66.48 3.57
N ALA A 217 -29.40 65.42 3.02
CA ALA A 217 -30.30 65.49 1.87
C ALA A 217 -31.60 66.25 2.20
N ALA A 218 -32.09 66.16 3.44
CA ALA A 218 -33.23 66.95 3.92
C ALA A 218 -32.93 68.47 4.02
N VAL A 219 -31.66 68.85 4.24
CA VAL A 219 -31.23 70.26 4.33
C VAL A 219 -31.02 70.90 2.95
N ASP A 220 -30.60 70.13 1.94
CA ASP A 220 -30.37 70.65 0.57
C ASP A 220 -31.67 70.88 -0.23
N HIS A 221 -32.76 70.18 0.11
CA HIS A 221 -34.09 70.39 -0.50
C HIS A 221 -34.92 71.54 0.10
N GLY A 222 -34.27 72.42 0.86
CA GLY A 222 -34.86 73.59 1.52
C GLY A 222 -35.18 74.78 0.61
N ARG A 223 -35.89 74.59 -0.52
CA ARG A 223 -36.56 75.72 -1.20
C ARG A 223 -37.92 75.37 -1.80
N GLY A 224 -38.91 75.33 -0.91
CA GLY A 224 -40.29 75.67 -1.21
C GLY A 224 -41.20 74.51 -1.57
N ASP A 225 -41.95 74.00 -0.59
CA ASP A 225 -43.43 74.07 -0.61
C ASP A 225 -44.00 73.58 0.73
N LYS A 226 -45.23 74.00 1.01
CA LYS A 226 -45.95 74.01 2.27
C LYS A 226 -46.55 72.63 2.62
N THR A 227 -45.71 71.62 2.86
CA THR A 227 -46.10 70.28 3.38
C THR A 227 -45.31 69.87 4.64
N THR A 228 -44.86 70.88 5.40
CA THR A 228 -43.90 70.78 6.51
C THR A 228 -44.41 70.10 7.79
N ALA A 229 -45.68 69.74 7.93
CA ALA A 229 -46.18 69.00 9.10
C ALA A 229 -46.20 67.47 8.88
N THR A 230 -46.34 67.02 7.63
CA THR A 230 -46.33 65.60 7.27
C THR A 230 -44.92 65.09 7.00
N ALA A 231 -44.05 65.92 6.39
CA ALA A 231 -42.64 65.60 6.15
C ALA A 231 -41.79 65.52 7.43
N THR A 232 -42.12 66.32 8.46
CA THR A 232 -41.46 66.26 9.77
C THR A 232 -41.94 65.06 10.58
N ALA A 233 -43.23 64.72 10.53
CA ALA A 233 -43.76 63.53 11.18
C ALA A 233 -43.26 62.21 10.55
N THR A 234 -43.03 62.18 9.22
CA THR A 234 -42.38 61.03 8.56
C THR A 234 -40.90 60.93 8.94
N GLY A 235 -40.18 62.05 9.01
CA GLY A 235 -38.79 62.08 9.47
C GLY A 235 -38.61 61.69 10.94
N GLU A 236 -39.53 62.08 11.83
CA GLU A 236 -39.53 61.66 13.25
C GLU A 236 -39.81 60.16 13.40
N ARG A 237 -40.71 59.61 12.58
CA ARG A 237 -41.00 58.17 12.55
C ARG A 237 -39.82 57.37 12.00
N GLU A 238 -39.19 57.85 10.93
CA GLU A 238 -37.98 57.27 10.33
C GLU A 238 -36.80 57.33 11.29
N ALA A 239 -36.64 58.43 12.02
CA ALA A 239 -35.64 58.56 13.08
C ALA A 239 -35.90 57.58 14.23
N ALA A 240 -37.15 57.41 14.66
CA ALA A 240 -37.49 56.42 15.69
C ALA A 240 -37.21 54.98 15.24
N ASP A 241 -37.54 54.65 13.98
CA ASP A 241 -37.23 53.34 13.38
C ASP A 241 -35.73 53.12 13.19
N TRP A 242 -34.97 54.17 12.82
CA TRP A 242 -33.51 54.13 12.77
C TRP A 242 -32.90 53.89 14.15
N ILE A 243 -33.31 54.66 15.17
CA ILE A 243 -32.82 54.48 16.55
C ILE A 243 -33.06 53.04 17.01
N ARG A 244 -34.23 52.48 16.71
CA ARG A 244 -34.55 51.10 17.04
C ARG A 244 -33.59 50.12 16.36
N ARG A 245 -33.40 50.23 15.04
CA ARG A 245 -32.49 49.37 14.25
C ARG A 245 -31.03 49.51 14.70
N TYR A 246 -30.58 50.72 14.98
CA TYR A 246 -29.22 51.01 15.44
C TYR A 246 -28.96 50.43 16.83
N ARG A 247 -29.91 50.57 17.77
CA ARG A 247 -29.82 49.94 19.09
C ARG A 247 -29.79 48.42 18.97
N GLU A 248 -30.66 47.83 18.17
CA GLU A 248 -30.65 46.39 17.90
C GLU A 248 -29.30 45.93 17.31
N ALA A 249 -28.74 46.69 16.37
CA ALA A 249 -27.44 46.42 15.77
C ALA A 249 -26.27 46.53 16.77
N LYS A 250 -26.27 47.53 17.66
CA LYS A 250 -25.26 47.69 18.72
C LYS A 250 -25.35 46.60 19.78
N VAL A 251 -26.56 46.19 20.17
CA VAL A 251 -26.74 45.05 21.10
C VAL A 251 -26.12 43.78 20.52
N GLN A 252 -26.35 43.50 19.22
CA GLN A 252 -25.73 42.36 18.54
C GLN A 252 -24.20 42.49 18.45
N PHE A 253 -23.68 43.70 18.22
CA PHE A 253 -22.24 43.96 18.20
C PHE A 253 -21.58 43.62 19.55
N TYR A 254 -22.09 44.17 20.64
CA TYR A 254 -21.53 43.92 21.98
C TYR A 254 -21.66 42.44 22.38
N LEU A 255 -22.79 41.79 22.08
CA LEU A 255 -22.97 40.36 22.37
C LEU A 255 -21.93 39.48 21.66
N ARG A 256 -21.63 39.78 20.38
CA ARG A 256 -20.62 39.04 19.62
C ARG A 256 -19.21 39.37 20.10
N GLN A 257 -18.95 40.61 20.47
CA GLN A 257 -17.68 41.05 21.05
C GLN A 257 -17.40 40.33 22.37
N GLU A 258 -18.35 40.32 23.30
CA GLU A 258 -18.16 39.61 24.57
C GLU A 258 -18.00 38.10 24.38
N ARG A 259 -18.69 37.51 23.39
CA ARG A 259 -18.50 36.09 23.05
C ARG A 259 -17.10 35.83 22.50
N LYS A 260 -16.52 36.78 21.77
CA LYS A 260 -15.13 36.73 21.31
C LYS A 260 -14.16 36.80 22.48
N GLU A 261 -14.35 37.77 23.37
CA GLU A 261 -13.48 37.96 24.55
C GLU A 261 -13.52 36.73 25.46
N ARG A 262 -14.72 36.18 25.70
CA ARG A 262 -14.86 34.90 26.43
C ARG A 262 -14.16 33.74 25.70
N TRP A 263 -14.12 33.77 24.36
CA TRP A 263 -13.39 32.78 23.58
C TRP A 263 -11.88 32.94 23.71
N ASP A 264 -11.37 34.15 23.66
CA ASP A 264 -9.95 34.48 23.82
C ASP A 264 -9.42 34.07 25.21
N GLU A 265 -10.29 34.13 26.22
CA GLU A 265 -10.00 33.70 27.60
C GLU A 265 -10.19 32.18 27.83
N GLY A 266 -10.63 31.43 26.83
CA GLY A 266 -10.93 30.00 26.95
C GLY A 266 -12.21 29.67 27.75
N ARG A 267 -13.07 30.65 28.01
CA ARG A 267 -14.38 30.50 28.68
C ARG A 267 -15.49 30.13 27.69
N VAL A 268 -15.20 29.23 26.75
CA VAL A 268 -16.16 28.75 25.73
C VAL A 268 -16.83 27.48 26.24
N GLY A 269 -18.13 27.55 26.55
CA GLY A 269 -18.91 26.36 26.95
C GLY A 269 -19.48 26.37 28.37
N GLY A 270 -19.41 27.50 29.08
CA GLY A 270 -20.15 27.66 30.32
C GLY A 270 -21.64 27.88 30.05
N TRP A 271 -22.43 26.80 30.00
CA TRP A 271 -23.80 26.91 30.48
C TRP A 271 -23.72 27.04 32.00
N ARG A 272 -23.92 28.25 32.50
CA ARG A 272 -24.34 28.53 33.86
C ARG A 272 -25.67 29.26 33.78
#